data_AF-A0A6I7P6V4-F1
#
_entry.id   AF-A0A6I7P6V4-F1
#
_cell.length_a   1.000
_cell.length_b   1.000
_cell.length_c   1.000
_cell.angle_alpha   90.00
_cell.angle_beta   90.00
_cell.angle_gamma   90.00
#
_symmetry.space_group_name_H-M   'P 1'
#
loop_
_entity.id
_entity.type
_entity.pdbx_description
1 polymer ?
#
loop_
_entity_poly.entity_id
_entity_poly.type
_entity_poly.pdbx_seq_one_letter_code
_entity_poly.pdbx_strand_id
1 'polypeptide(L)'
;MKPVSVIMASVVLLLVGASVHAQQPLDRGTINRWADSMEEVQRWGESRIDLDGDASMDFAASFARAAREHAEVQRIIARHGFSSGDQWARTGSRIMHAFAAMKMDAYAPAMEREMRQQLEEIERNPHLPPEQRQMMRQQIELAMGSAEAFADAPAEDVAAVRANRQRLDRLFEDG
;
A
#
# COMPACT_ATOMS: atom_id res chain seq x y z
N MET A 1 18.95 -53.15 49.51
CA MET A 1 19.61 -53.67 48.29
C MET A 1 18.61 -53.51 47.13
N LYS A 2 19.01 -52.86 46.03
CA LYS A 2 18.20 -52.45 44.85
C LYS A 2 17.90 -53.65 43.91
N PRO A 3 17.13 -53.56 42.78
CA PRO A 3 16.34 -52.45 42.16
C PRO A 3 14.94 -52.90 41.62
N VAL A 4 14.12 -52.01 41.03
CA VAL A 4 13.48 -52.20 39.70
C VAL A 4 13.04 -50.84 39.15
N SER A 5 13.40 -50.59 37.89
CA SER A 5 13.10 -49.43 37.03
C SER A 5 11.67 -49.45 36.47
N VAL A 6 11.02 -48.29 36.35
CA VAL A 6 9.92 -48.03 35.39
C VAL A 6 10.08 -46.59 34.89
N ILE A 7 10.84 -46.39 33.81
CA ILE A 7 10.36 -46.07 32.45
C ILE A 7 9.59 -44.73 32.37
N MET A 8 10.38 -43.67 32.22
CA MET A 8 10.29 -42.64 31.17
C MET A 8 9.03 -42.67 30.28
N ALA A 9 8.14 -41.70 30.46
CA ALA A 9 7.15 -41.31 29.46
C ALA A 9 7.02 -39.78 29.46
N SER A 10 8.04 -39.12 28.87
CA SER A 10 7.97 -37.69 28.57
C SER A 10 7.05 -37.48 27.38
N VAL A 11 5.79 -37.11 27.64
CA VAL A 11 4.90 -36.56 26.63
C VAL A 11 5.30 -35.11 26.41
N VAL A 12 6.20 -34.86 25.45
CA VAL A 12 6.43 -33.51 24.93
C VAL A 12 5.36 -33.24 23.89
N LEU A 13 4.32 -32.51 24.31
CA LEU A 13 3.33 -31.93 23.40
C LEU A 13 4.03 -30.86 22.56
N LEU A 14 4.44 -31.21 21.34
CA LEU A 14 4.84 -30.25 20.31
C LEU A 14 3.60 -29.50 19.82
N LEU A 15 3.24 -28.43 20.54
CA LEU A 15 2.38 -27.38 20.01
C LEU A 15 3.18 -26.66 18.91
N VAL A 16 3.05 -27.16 17.67
CA VAL A 16 3.35 -26.37 16.48
C VAL A 16 2.31 -25.27 16.43
N GLY A 17 2.62 -24.15 17.09
CA GLY A 17 1.88 -22.92 16.93
C GLY A 17 2.00 -22.50 15.48
N ALA A 18 0.93 -22.69 14.71
CA ALA A 18 0.76 -21.95 13.47
C ALA A 18 0.69 -20.47 13.86
N SER A 19 1.82 -19.79 13.83
CA SER A 19 1.86 -18.34 13.90
C SER A 19 1.23 -17.82 12.61
N VAL A 20 -0.10 -17.72 12.60
CA VAL A 20 -0.80 -16.73 11.78
C VAL A 20 -0.21 -15.40 12.23
N HIS A 21 0.88 -14.98 11.57
CA HIS A 21 1.38 -13.62 11.72
C HIS A 21 0.31 -12.75 11.08
N ALA A 22 -0.69 -12.34 11.88
CA ALA A 22 -1.45 -11.15 11.59
C ALA A 22 -0.41 -10.08 11.27
N GLN A 23 -0.39 -9.63 10.02
CA GLN A 23 0.53 -8.57 9.63
C GLN A 23 0.26 -7.41 10.57
N GLN A 24 1.27 -7.00 11.33
CA GLN A 24 1.08 -5.89 12.24
C GLN A 24 0.60 -4.67 11.43
N PRO A 25 -0.37 -3.90 11.98
CA PRO A 25 -0.76 -2.64 11.39
C PRO A 25 0.47 -1.78 11.12
N LEU A 26 0.45 -0.97 10.07
CA LEU A 26 1.54 -0.01 9.86
C LEU A 26 1.62 0.91 11.08
N ASP A 27 2.74 0.88 11.79
CA ASP A 27 3.00 1.84 12.86
C ASP A 27 3.86 3.01 12.35
N ARG A 28 3.87 4.12 13.10
CA ARG A 28 4.66 5.31 12.77
C ARG A 28 6.15 5.01 12.59
N GLY A 29 6.72 4.14 13.41
CA GLY A 29 8.13 3.77 13.33
C GLY A 29 8.45 3.04 12.03
N THR A 30 7.57 2.12 11.62
CA THR A 30 7.70 1.36 10.37
C THR A 30 7.57 2.25 9.14
N ILE A 31 6.61 3.18 9.13
CA ILE A 31 6.48 4.18 8.05
C ILE A 31 7.73 5.05 7.97
N ASN A 32 8.25 5.53 9.10
CA ASN A 32 9.44 6.37 9.15
C ASN A 32 10.68 5.64 8.62
N ARG A 33 10.96 4.43 9.12
CA ARG A 33 12.10 3.63 8.63
C ARG A 33 11.98 3.31 7.15
N TRP A 34 10.77 3.06 6.66
CA TRP A 34 10.54 2.86 5.23
C TRP A 34 10.87 4.14 4.44
N ALA A 35 10.33 5.29 4.85
CA ALA A 35 10.61 6.58 4.21
C ALA A 35 12.10 6.94 4.23
N ASP A 36 12.78 6.78 5.37
CA ASP A 36 14.23 7.01 5.51
C ASP A 36 15.03 6.12 4.55
N SER A 37 14.66 4.84 4.44
CA SER A 37 15.30 3.92 3.50
C SER A 37 15.04 4.29 2.04
N MET A 38 13.84 4.78 1.74
CA MET A 38 13.42 5.16 0.40
C MET A 38 14.24 6.36 -0.11
N GLU A 39 14.38 7.41 0.69
CA GLU A 39 15.20 8.59 0.39
C GLU A 39 16.68 8.21 0.17
N GLU A 40 17.18 7.22 0.91
CA GLU A 40 18.55 6.74 0.72
C GLU A 40 18.72 5.90 -0.55
N VAL A 41 17.73 5.09 -0.90
CA VAL A 41 17.73 4.35 -2.18
C VAL A 41 17.60 5.31 -3.37
N GLN A 42 16.77 6.37 -3.28
CA GLN A 42 16.67 7.41 -4.31
C GLN A 42 18.01 8.11 -4.54
N ARG A 43 18.66 8.60 -3.48
CA ARG A 43 20.00 9.22 -3.56
C ARG A 43 21.06 8.25 -4.11
N TRP A 44 20.97 6.97 -3.77
CA TRP A 44 21.84 5.96 -4.36
C TRP A 44 21.57 5.81 -5.87
N GLY A 45 20.30 5.80 -6.28
CA GLY A 45 19.85 5.72 -7.67
C GLY A 45 20.30 6.93 -8.50
N GLU A 46 20.03 8.14 -8.05
CA GLU A 46 20.45 9.40 -8.71
C GLU A 46 21.97 9.47 -8.94
N SER A 47 22.76 8.89 -8.04
CA SER A 47 24.22 8.88 -8.17
C SER A 47 24.77 7.86 -9.19
N ARG A 48 23.92 6.98 -9.76
CA ARG A 48 24.36 5.78 -10.50
C ARG A 48 23.49 5.39 -11.70
N ILE A 49 22.25 5.87 -11.75
CA ILE A 49 21.24 5.52 -12.75
C ILE A 49 20.68 6.85 -13.23
N ASP A 50 20.88 7.16 -14.51
CA ASP A 50 20.09 8.17 -15.22
C ASP A 50 18.64 7.64 -15.23
N LEU A 51 17.87 8.00 -14.21
CA LEU A 51 16.46 7.63 -14.09
C LEU A 51 15.62 8.61 -14.93
N ASP A 52 15.92 8.70 -16.23
CA ASP A 52 15.05 9.33 -17.25
C ASP A 52 14.00 8.31 -17.76
N GLY A 53 13.57 7.39 -16.90
CA GLY A 53 12.67 6.29 -17.24
C GLY A 53 11.28 6.49 -16.66
N ASP A 54 10.41 7.11 -17.46
CA ASP A 54 8.93 7.10 -17.36
C ASP A 54 8.37 6.85 -15.95
N ALA A 55 8.02 7.95 -15.26
CA ALA A 55 7.29 7.97 -14.00
C ALA A 55 5.85 7.45 -14.17
N SER A 56 5.67 6.23 -14.66
CA SER A 56 4.38 5.58 -14.81
C SER A 56 4.24 4.35 -13.90
N MET A 57 3.16 4.40 -13.10
CA MET A 57 2.36 3.36 -12.44
C MET A 57 2.97 2.11 -11.77
N ASP A 58 4.28 1.86 -11.78
CA ASP A 58 4.85 0.72 -11.04
C ASP A 58 6.14 1.04 -10.28
N PHE A 59 6.09 2.15 -9.53
CA PHE A 59 7.12 2.52 -8.56
C PHE A 59 7.48 1.34 -7.65
N ALA A 60 6.49 0.59 -7.17
CA ALA A 60 6.69 -0.58 -6.33
C ALA A 60 7.52 -1.69 -7.03
N ALA A 61 7.25 -2.03 -8.30
CA ALA A 61 8.04 -3.02 -9.00
C ALA A 61 9.44 -2.55 -9.37
N SER A 62 9.62 -1.28 -9.75
CA SER A 62 10.93 -0.70 -10.05
C SER A 62 11.86 -0.77 -8.85
N PHE A 63 11.37 -0.41 -7.66
CA PHE A 63 12.14 -0.49 -6.43
C PHE A 63 12.32 -1.92 -5.92
N ALA A 64 11.31 -2.78 -6.06
CA ALA A 64 11.46 -4.22 -5.76
C ALA A 64 12.50 -4.88 -6.68
N ARG A 65 12.57 -4.47 -7.94
CA ARG A 65 13.60 -4.90 -8.89
C ARG A 65 14.98 -4.39 -8.47
N ALA A 66 15.11 -3.10 -8.14
CA ALA A 66 16.36 -2.53 -7.66
C ALA A 66 16.87 -3.25 -6.40
N ALA A 67 15.98 -3.58 -5.47
CA ALA A 67 16.31 -4.37 -4.30
C ALA A 67 16.83 -5.78 -4.68
N ARG A 68 16.29 -6.44 -5.70
CA ARG A 68 16.79 -7.75 -6.14
C ARG A 68 18.12 -7.67 -6.88
N GLU A 69 18.31 -6.64 -7.71
CA GLU A 69 19.43 -6.57 -8.65
C GLU A 69 20.68 -5.91 -8.04
N HIS A 70 20.53 -5.14 -6.95
CA HIS A 70 21.64 -4.37 -6.36
C HIS A 70 21.87 -4.69 -4.87
N ALA A 71 23.05 -5.22 -4.56
CA ALA A 71 23.46 -5.54 -3.19
C ALA A 71 23.55 -4.30 -2.29
N GLU A 72 23.84 -3.13 -2.87
CA GLU A 72 23.81 -1.82 -2.19
C GLU A 72 22.42 -1.49 -1.65
N VAL A 73 21.39 -1.71 -2.46
CA VAL A 73 19.99 -1.46 -2.09
C VAL A 73 19.59 -2.40 -0.96
N GLN A 74 19.95 -3.69 -1.03
CA GLN A 74 19.74 -4.63 0.10
C GLN A 74 20.44 -4.16 1.38
N ARG A 75 21.67 -3.64 1.28
CA ARG A 75 22.39 -3.10 2.44
C ARG A 75 21.70 -1.87 3.03
N ILE A 76 21.16 -0.97 2.20
CA ILE A 76 20.38 0.19 2.67
C ILE A 76 19.15 -0.31 3.43
N ILE A 77 18.34 -1.15 2.78
CA ILE A 77 17.11 -1.70 3.34
C ILE A 77 17.36 -2.40 4.70
N ALA A 78 18.42 -3.21 4.80
CA ALA A 78 18.79 -3.89 6.03
C ALA A 78 19.21 -2.93 7.17
N ARG A 79 19.93 -1.84 6.87
CA ARG A 79 20.29 -0.82 7.88
C ARG A 79 19.07 -0.14 8.50
N HIS A 80 17.99 -0.02 7.74
CA HIS A 80 16.71 0.53 8.19
C HIS A 80 15.80 -0.52 8.87
N GLY A 81 16.33 -1.71 9.15
CA GLY A 81 15.67 -2.72 9.98
C GLY A 81 14.70 -3.64 9.24
N PHE A 82 14.75 -3.67 7.91
CA PHE A 82 13.99 -4.63 7.11
C PHE A 82 14.78 -5.92 6.93
N SER A 83 14.13 -7.06 7.10
CA SER A 83 14.74 -8.39 7.00
C SER A 83 15.00 -8.84 5.57
N SER A 84 14.29 -8.25 4.59
CA SER A 84 14.47 -8.53 3.17
C SER A 84 13.89 -7.43 2.28
N GLY A 85 14.37 -7.36 1.03
CA GLY A 85 13.78 -6.50 0.00
C GLY A 85 12.29 -6.79 -0.23
N ASP A 86 11.83 -8.03 -0.10
CA ASP A 86 10.41 -8.37 -0.23
C ASP A 86 9.57 -7.80 0.93
N GLN A 87 10.07 -7.83 2.16
CA GLN A 87 9.38 -7.21 3.30
C GLN A 87 9.28 -5.69 3.10
N TRP A 88 10.37 -5.07 2.65
CA TRP A 88 10.43 -3.65 2.37
C TRP A 88 9.47 -3.23 1.25
N ALA A 89 9.44 -3.96 0.13
CA ALA A 89 8.54 -3.70 -0.99
C ALA A 89 7.06 -3.86 -0.60
N ARG A 90 6.70 -4.91 0.15
CA ARG A 90 5.34 -5.07 0.67
C ARG A 90 4.94 -3.94 1.62
N THR A 91 5.87 -3.47 2.45
CA THR A 91 5.64 -2.33 3.35
C THR A 91 5.36 -1.06 2.54
N GLY A 92 6.17 -0.80 1.50
CA GLY A 92 5.98 0.34 0.61
C GLY A 92 4.65 0.31 -0.14
N SER A 93 4.27 -0.86 -0.69
CA SER A 93 2.98 -1.03 -1.36
C SER A 93 1.80 -0.72 -0.42
N ARG A 94 1.83 -1.20 0.83
CA ARG A 94 0.80 -0.86 1.83
C ARG A 94 0.75 0.64 2.11
N ILE A 95 1.91 1.29 2.28
CA ILE A 95 2.00 2.74 2.51
C ILE A 95 1.40 3.51 1.33
N MET A 96 1.78 3.15 0.10
CA MET A 96 1.28 3.80 -1.11
C MET A 96 -0.22 3.62 -1.31
N HIS A 97 -0.75 2.40 -1.12
CA HIS A 97 -2.19 2.14 -1.22
C HIS A 97 -2.97 2.92 -0.15
N ALA A 98 -2.52 2.88 1.10
CA ALA A 98 -3.16 3.64 2.18
C ALA A 98 -3.06 5.16 1.99
N PHE A 99 -1.97 5.65 1.37
CA PHE A 99 -1.82 7.05 1.00
C PHE A 99 -2.77 7.46 -0.12
N ALA A 100 -2.91 6.63 -1.16
CA ALA A 100 -3.87 6.84 -2.24
C ALA A 100 -5.31 6.87 -1.70
N ALA A 101 -5.68 5.89 -0.86
CA ALA A 101 -6.97 5.84 -0.19
C ALA A 101 -7.22 7.09 0.67
N MET A 102 -6.23 7.52 1.47
CA MET A 102 -6.33 8.75 2.27
C MET A 102 -6.54 10.00 1.40
N LYS A 103 -5.85 10.12 0.26
CA LYS A 103 -6.05 11.25 -0.66
C LYS A 103 -7.44 11.16 -1.30
N MET A 104 -7.88 9.98 -1.71
CA MET A 104 -9.22 9.76 -2.27
C MET A 104 -10.33 10.14 -1.27
N ASP A 105 -10.24 9.70 -0.02
CA ASP A 105 -11.16 10.09 1.06
C ASP A 105 -11.33 11.61 1.17
N ALA A 106 -10.26 12.38 0.96
CA ALA A 106 -10.30 13.83 1.04
C ALA A 106 -11.09 14.46 -0.12
N TYR A 107 -11.09 13.83 -1.30
CA TYR A 107 -11.78 14.31 -2.50
C TYR A 107 -13.15 13.66 -2.73
N ALA A 108 -13.40 12.49 -2.14
CA ALA A 108 -14.60 11.69 -2.36
C ALA A 108 -15.90 12.47 -2.18
N PRO A 109 -16.08 13.33 -1.15
CA PRO A 109 -17.32 14.10 -1.01
C PRO A 109 -17.56 15.10 -2.16
N ALA A 110 -16.50 15.67 -2.73
CA ALA A 110 -16.62 16.60 -3.86
C ALA A 110 -16.95 15.85 -5.15
N MET A 111 -16.23 14.74 -5.39
CA MET A 111 -16.45 13.84 -6.51
C MET A 111 -17.88 13.27 -6.50
N GLU A 112 -18.37 12.81 -5.34
CA GLU A 112 -19.74 12.30 -5.19
C GLU A 112 -20.78 13.36 -5.54
N ARG A 113 -20.59 14.61 -5.07
CA ARG A 113 -21.50 15.71 -5.40
C ARG A 113 -21.52 15.99 -6.91
N GLU A 114 -20.36 16.04 -7.54
CA GLU A 114 -20.23 16.29 -8.98
C GLU A 114 -20.89 15.18 -9.81
N MET A 115 -20.64 13.92 -9.46
CA MET A 115 -21.24 12.77 -10.15
C MET A 115 -22.76 12.74 -10.01
N ARG A 116 -23.31 13.06 -8.83
CA ARG A 116 -24.76 13.18 -8.64
C ARG A 116 -25.35 14.32 -9.47
N GLN A 117 -24.67 15.46 -9.57
CA GLN A 117 -25.11 16.56 -10.42
C GLN A 117 -25.17 16.14 -11.90
N GLN A 118 -24.14 15.45 -12.39
CA GLN A 118 -24.12 14.94 -13.77
C GLN A 118 -25.25 13.94 -14.03
N LEU A 119 -25.52 13.05 -13.08
CA LEU A 119 -26.67 12.13 -13.13
C LEU A 119 -28.00 12.89 -13.25
N GLU A 120 -28.21 13.92 -12.42
CA GLU A 120 -29.42 14.75 -12.49
C GLU A 120 -29.56 15.48 -13.83
N GLU A 121 -28.45 15.99 -14.39
CA GLU A 121 -28.45 16.65 -15.69
C GLU A 121 -28.82 15.70 -16.83
N ILE A 122 -28.26 14.48 -16.82
CA ILE A 122 -28.62 13.42 -17.76
C ILE A 122 -30.11 13.09 -17.66
N GLU A 123 -30.64 12.97 -16.45
CA GLU A 123 -32.06 12.68 -16.22
C GLU A 123 -33.00 13.82 -16.65
N ARG A 124 -32.56 15.07 -16.55
CA ARG A 124 -33.39 16.22 -16.93
C ARG A 124 -33.26 16.62 -18.40
N ASN A 125 -32.26 16.12 -19.13
CA ASN A 125 -32.04 16.50 -20.52
C ASN A 125 -33.11 15.88 -21.45
N PRO A 126 -34.01 16.67 -22.07
CA PRO A 126 -35.06 16.15 -22.93
C PRO A 126 -34.54 15.74 -24.33
N HIS A 127 -33.32 16.13 -24.68
CA HIS A 127 -32.71 15.84 -25.98
C HIS A 127 -31.95 14.51 -26.01
N LEU A 128 -31.78 13.84 -24.86
CA LEU A 128 -31.14 12.53 -24.79
C LEU A 128 -32.14 11.40 -25.06
N PRO A 129 -31.93 10.59 -26.12
CA PRO A 129 -32.66 9.36 -26.33
C PRO A 129 -32.56 8.41 -25.11
N PRO A 130 -33.59 7.58 -24.85
CA PRO A 130 -33.61 6.70 -23.68
C PRO A 130 -32.39 5.76 -23.58
N GLU A 131 -31.98 5.19 -24.70
CA GLU A 131 -30.82 4.27 -24.76
C GLU A 131 -29.51 4.98 -24.42
N GLN A 132 -29.31 6.19 -24.95
CA GLN A 132 -28.12 6.99 -24.68
C GLN A 132 -28.07 7.45 -23.22
N ARG A 133 -29.21 7.84 -22.64
CA ARG A 133 -29.35 8.18 -21.22
C ARG A 133 -28.97 7.00 -20.32
N GLN A 134 -29.49 5.82 -20.62
CA GLN A 134 -29.18 4.60 -19.88
C GLN A 134 -27.68 4.28 -19.93
N MET A 135 -27.06 4.39 -21.11
CA MET A 135 -25.64 4.17 -21.28
C MET A 135 -24.80 5.15 -20.46
N MET A 136 -25.12 6.45 -20.50
CA MET A 136 -24.40 7.47 -19.73
C MET A 136 -24.54 7.24 -18.22
N ARG A 137 -25.74 6.86 -17.75
CA ARG A 137 -25.99 6.51 -16.34
C ARG A 137 -25.08 5.38 -15.89
N GLN A 138 -25.04 4.29 -16.67
CA GLN A 138 -24.21 3.13 -16.37
C GLN A 138 -22.72 3.46 -16.32
N GLN A 139 -22.24 4.36 -17.18
CA GLN A 139 -20.85 4.81 -17.15
C GLN A 139 -20.51 5.54 -15.85
N ILE A 140 -21.38 6.43 -15.38
CA ILE A 140 -21.17 7.16 -14.12
C ILE A 140 -21.23 6.19 -12.94
N GLU A 141 -22.20 5.28 -12.90
CA GLU A 141 -22.30 4.25 -11.85
C GLU A 141 -21.07 3.33 -11.82
N LEU A 142 -20.55 2.93 -12.98
CA LEU A 142 -19.32 2.15 -13.07
C LEU A 142 -18.10 2.93 -12.58
N ALA A 143 -18.01 4.22 -12.90
CA ALA A 143 -16.95 5.09 -12.43
C ALA A 143 -16.98 5.24 -10.89
N MET A 144 -18.18 5.36 -10.31
CA MET A 144 -18.38 5.40 -8.86
C MET A 144 -17.87 4.13 -8.17
N GLY A 145 -18.33 2.96 -8.64
CA GLY A 145 -17.91 1.67 -8.06
C GLY A 145 -16.41 1.42 -8.22
N SER A 146 -15.81 1.91 -9.31
CA SER A 146 -14.37 1.81 -9.52
C SER A 146 -13.60 2.69 -8.54
N ALA A 147 -14.03 3.94 -8.33
CA ALA A 147 -13.38 4.86 -7.40
C ALA A 147 -13.41 4.35 -5.95
N GLU A 148 -14.50 3.71 -5.52
CA GLU A 148 -14.60 3.04 -4.21
C GLU A 148 -13.60 1.89 -4.08
N ALA A 149 -13.44 1.07 -5.12
CA ALA A 149 -12.48 -0.03 -5.12
C ALA A 149 -11.01 0.46 -5.04
N PHE A 150 -10.70 1.62 -5.61
CA PHE A 150 -9.37 2.24 -5.48
C PHE A 150 -9.10 2.83 -4.08
N ALA A 151 -10.14 3.07 -3.29
CA ALA A 151 -10.02 3.54 -1.90
C ALA A 151 -9.93 2.40 -0.87
N ASP A 152 -9.95 1.13 -1.31
CA ASP A 152 -9.95 -0.02 -0.41
C ASP A 152 -8.54 -0.30 0.14
N ALA A 153 -8.28 0.28 1.32
CA ALA A 153 -7.08 0.01 2.12
C ALA A 153 -7.46 -0.25 3.59
N PRO A 154 -6.71 -1.07 4.33
CA PRO A 154 -6.97 -1.29 5.75
C PRO A 154 -7.07 0.03 6.52
N ALA A 155 -8.16 0.23 7.28
CA ALA A 155 -8.43 1.49 7.96
C ALA A 155 -7.31 1.90 8.94
N GLU A 156 -6.66 0.91 9.55
CA GLU A 156 -5.50 1.09 10.43
C GLU A 156 -4.27 1.64 9.69
N ASP A 157 -4.02 1.17 8.47
CA ASP A 157 -2.94 1.65 7.62
C ASP A 157 -3.22 3.08 7.15
N VAL A 158 -4.46 3.37 6.77
CA VAL A 158 -4.91 4.73 6.43
C VAL A 158 -4.74 5.68 7.62
N ALA A 159 -5.08 5.26 8.83
CA ALA A 159 -4.90 6.06 10.04
C ALA A 159 -3.42 6.34 10.33
N ALA A 160 -2.55 5.34 10.17
CA ALA A 160 -1.12 5.49 10.35
C ALA A 160 -0.49 6.41 9.30
N VAL A 161 -0.90 6.28 8.04
CA VAL A 161 -0.48 7.17 6.96
C VAL A 161 -0.95 8.60 7.20
N ARG A 162 -2.20 8.79 7.63
CA ARG A 162 -2.74 10.11 8.00
C ARG A 162 -1.93 10.78 9.12
N ALA A 163 -1.50 10.00 10.12
CA ALA A 163 -0.65 10.49 11.21
C ALA A 163 0.79 10.84 10.78
N ASN A 164 1.21 10.44 9.57
CA ASN A 164 2.53 10.72 8.98
C ASN A 164 2.43 11.53 7.67
N ARG A 165 1.26 12.09 7.36
CA ARG A 165 0.95 12.71 6.07
C ARG A 165 2.01 13.71 5.61
N GLN A 166 2.40 14.68 6.44
CA GLN A 166 3.34 15.73 6.03
C GLN A 166 4.70 15.16 5.57
N ARG A 167 5.12 14.05 6.16
CA ARG A 167 6.35 13.38 5.76
C ARG A 167 6.18 12.68 4.41
N LEU A 168 5.09 11.96 4.25
CA LEU A 168 4.79 11.22 3.03
C LEU A 168 4.47 12.14 1.85
N ASP A 169 3.78 13.27 2.09
CA ASP A 169 3.54 14.32 1.09
C ASP A 169 4.89 14.79 0.51
N ARG A 170 5.87 15.16 1.36
CA ARG A 170 7.22 15.55 0.88
C ARG A 170 7.94 14.43 0.13
N LEU A 171 7.93 13.22 0.67
CA LEU A 171 8.59 12.08 0.04
C LEU A 171 8.06 11.79 -1.37
N PHE A 172 6.76 12.00 -1.60
CA PHE A 172 6.12 11.75 -2.89
C PHE A 172 6.07 12.98 -3.82
N GLU A 173 6.26 14.20 -3.29
CA GLU A 173 6.35 15.44 -4.07
C GLU A 173 7.79 15.74 -4.54
N ASP A 174 8.80 15.35 -3.76
CA ASP A 174 10.22 15.61 -4.02
C ASP A 174 10.92 14.48 -4.82
N GLY A 175 10.23 13.36 -5.09
CA GLY A 175 10.80 12.16 -5.74
C GLY A 175 10.22 11.83 -7.11
#